data_AF-A0AAV8Y9G8-F1
#
_entry.id   AF-A0AAV8Y9G8-F1
#
_cell.length_a   1.000
_cell.length_b   1.000
_cell.length_c   1.000
_cell.angle_alpha   90.00
_cell.angle_beta   90.00
_cell.angle_gamma   90.00
#
_symmetry.space_group_name_H-M   'P 1'
#
loop_
_entity.id
_entity.type
_entity.pdbx_description
1 polymer ?
#
loop_
_entity_poly.entity_id
_entity_poly.type
_entity_poly.pdbx_seq_one_letter_code
_entity_poly.pdbx_strand_id
1 'polypeptide(L)'
;MERKRAILLNSLNEECYVIVRSLCVPNLPETKTFDQLITLLMDYFSPVASIFGERQKFYHVVKRESESVSEWSARVKQLAANCKFGEELPVLLRDIFTIGVDNSQIKDRLF
;
A
#
# COMPACT_ATOMS: atom_id res chain seq x y z
N MET A 1 23.68 -8.52 -18.89
CA MET A 1 23.40 -8.23 -17.47
C MET A 1 24.24 -7.05 -16.98
N GLU A 2 25.56 -7.13 -17.07
CA GLU A 2 26.54 -6.10 -16.70
C GLU A 2 26.25 -4.68 -17.24
N ARG A 3 25.94 -4.56 -18.53
CA ARG A 3 25.67 -3.26 -19.18
C ARG A 3 24.48 -2.52 -18.56
N LYS A 4 23.41 -3.24 -18.18
CA LYS A 4 22.21 -2.63 -17.58
C LYS A 4 22.52 -2.09 -16.17
N ARG A 5 23.31 -2.82 -15.38
CA ARG A 5 23.78 -2.37 -14.06
C ARG A 5 24.62 -1.11 -14.18
N ALA A 6 25.61 -1.11 -15.08
CA ALA A 6 26.49 0.04 -15.26
C ALA A 6 25.71 1.28 -15.70
N ILE A 7 24.75 1.12 -16.62
CA ILE A 7 23.87 2.24 -17.03
C ILE A 7 23.04 2.74 -15.84
N LEU A 8 22.43 1.85 -15.05
CA LEU A 8 21.65 2.22 -13.88
C LEU A 8 22.47 3.04 -12.89
N LEU A 9 23.62 2.52 -12.45
CA LEU A 9 24.45 3.18 -11.44
C LEU A 9 24.97 4.55 -11.91
N ASN A 10 25.35 4.67 -13.19
CA ASN A 10 25.79 5.94 -13.76
C ASN A 10 24.65 6.94 -14.01
N SER A 11 23.40 6.48 -14.03
CA SER A 11 22.23 7.34 -14.20
C SER A 11 21.70 7.94 -12.88
N LEU A 12 22.16 7.42 -11.73
CA LEU A 12 21.77 7.94 -10.42
C LEU A 12 22.45 9.28 -10.16
N ASN A 13 21.74 10.20 -9.51
CA ASN A 13 22.37 11.36 -8.91
C ASN A 13 23.15 10.95 -7.64
N GLU A 14 23.95 11.87 -7.12
CA GLU A 14 24.84 11.61 -5.97
C GLU A 14 24.05 11.11 -4.74
N GLU A 15 22.93 11.75 -4.41
CA GLU A 15 22.07 11.37 -3.28
C GLU A 15 21.54 9.93 -3.42
N CYS A 16 20.98 9.57 -4.58
CA CYS A 16 20.50 8.22 -4.83
C CYS A 16 21.62 7.19 -4.82
N TYR A 17 22.81 7.53 -5.32
CA TYR A 17 23.96 6.62 -5.27
C TYR A 17 24.41 6.38 -3.83
N VAL A 18 24.47 7.40 -2.97
CA VAL A 18 24.80 7.26 -1.54
C VAL A 18 23.81 6.33 -0.83
N ILE A 19 22.51 6.46 -1.14
CA ILE A 19 21.47 5.56 -0.63
C ILE A 19 21.74 4.12 -1.08
N VAL A 20 21.89 3.88 -2.38
CA VAL A 20 22.17 2.54 -2.93
C VAL A 20 23.45 1.94 -2.33
N ARG A 21 24.50 2.75 -2.19
CA ARG A 21 25.76 2.34 -1.57
C ARG A 21 25.56 1.88 -0.14
N SER A 22 24.74 2.62 0.63
CA SER A 22 24.40 2.31 2.02
C SER A 22 23.57 1.02 2.12
N LEU A 23 22.61 0.82 1.22
CA LEU A 23 21.79 -0.40 1.13
C LEU A 23 22.58 -1.65 0.73
N CYS A 24 23.79 -1.48 0.18
CA CYS A 24 24.62 -2.60 -0.27
C CYS A 24 25.64 -3.09 0.78
N VAL A 25 25.83 -2.37 1.89
CA VAL A 25 26.82 -2.70 2.95
C VAL A 25 26.64 -4.14 3.45
N PRO A 26 27.72 -4.94 3.63
CA PRO A 26 29.14 -4.60 3.47
C PRO A 26 29.65 -4.65 2.01
N ASN A 27 28.81 -5.10 1.07
CA ASN A 27 29.17 -5.27 -0.33
C ASN A 27 29.10 -3.95 -1.12
N LEU A 28 29.55 -3.97 -2.37
CA LEU A 28 29.50 -2.83 -3.29
C LEU A 28 28.29 -2.94 -4.23
N PRO A 29 27.64 -1.82 -4.63
CA PRO A 29 26.55 -1.84 -5.64
C PRO A 29 26.93 -2.59 -6.92
N GLU A 30 28.19 -2.48 -7.33
CA GLU A 30 28.77 -3.08 -8.52
C GLU A 30 28.84 -4.62 -8.43
N THR A 31 28.81 -5.18 -7.21
CA THR A 31 28.81 -6.63 -6.97
C THR A 31 27.41 -7.26 -7.01
N LYS A 32 26.36 -6.45 -7.03
CA LYS A 32 24.97 -6.92 -7.14
C LYS A 32 24.53 -7.08 -8.59
N THR A 33 23.53 -7.91 -8.82
CA THR A 33 22.86 -7.97 -10.13
C THR A 33 21.96 -6.75 -10.34
N PHE A 34 21.60 -6.49 -11.59
CA PHE A 34 20.64 -5.44 -11.91
C PHE A 34 19.30 -5.64 -11.16
N ASP A 35 18.76 -6.85 -11.14
CA ASP A 35 17.48 -7.13 -10.48
C ASP A 35 17.55 -6.92 -8.96
N GLN A 36 18.66 -7.32 -8.33
CA GLN A 36 18.89 -7.05 -6.90
C GLN A 36 18.93 -5.56 -6.58
N LEU A 37 19.54 -4.75 -7.44
CA LEU A 37 19.57 -3.29 -7.27
C LEU A 37 18.19 -2.67 -7.44
N ILE A 38 17.43 -3.13 -8.44
CA ILE A 38 16.05 -2.68 -8.65
C ILE A 38 15.19 -3.02 -7.42
N THR A 39 15.27 -4.24 -6.89
CA THR A 39 14.54 -4.60 -5.67
C THR A 39 14.90 -3.70 -4.49
N LEU A 40 16.20 -3.48 -4.22
CA LEU A 40 16.63 -2.59 -3.13
C LEU A 40 16.12 -1.16 -3.29
N LEU A 41 16.18 -0.63 -4.51
CA LEU A 41 15.67 0.70 -4.84
C LEU A 41 14.15 0.76 -4.66
N MET A 42 13.41 -0.26 -5.11
CA MET A 42 11.97 -0.33 -4.93
C MET A 42 11.59 -0.41 -3.45
N ASP A 43 12.25 -1.25 -2.66
CA ASP A 43 11.95 -1.39 -1.23
C ASP A 43 12.23 -0.08 -0.46
N TYR A 44 13.26 0.67 -0.86
CA TYR A 44 13.62 1.94 -0.22
C TYR A 44 12.74 3.12 -0.67
N PHE A 45 12.55 3.30 -1.98
CA PHE A 45 11.85 4.44 -2.55
C PHE A 45 10.34 4.22 -2.72
N SER A 46 9.88 2.98 -2.70
CA SER A 46 8.47 2.63 -2.46
C SER A 46 8.33 2.06 -1.06
N PRO A 47 8.44 2.90 0.00
CA PRO A 47 8.07 2.44 1.32
C PRO A 47 6.60 2.00 1.28
N VAL A 48 6.21 1.22 2.27
CA VAL A 48 4.89 0.62 2.52
C VAL A 48 3.72 1.64 2.63
N ALA A 49 3.88 2.84 2.07
CA ALA A 49 2.86 3.86 1.84
C ALA A 49 1.77 3.47 0.82
N SER A 50 1.81 2.31 0.14
CA SER A 50 0.76 1.89 -0.79
C SER A 50 -0.25 0.87 -0.24
N ILE A 51 0.02 0.24 0.90
CA ILE A 51 -0.93 -0.69 1.56
C ILE A 51 -1.42 -0.09 2.87
N PHE A 52 -0.50 0.37 3.73
CA PHE A 52 -0.91 0.95 5.00
C PHE A 52 -1.74 2.23 4.79
N GLY A 53 -1.36 3.08 3.83
CA GLY A 53 -2.14 4.26 3.45
C GLY A 53 -3.54 3.92 2.93
N GLU A 54 -3.66 2.87 2.11
CA GLU A 54 -4.96 2.40 1.60
C GLU A 54 -5.81 1.79 2.72
N ARG A 55 -5.19 1.02 3.62
CA ARG A 55 -5.85 0.48 4.82
C ARG A 55 -6.32 1.59 5.76
N GLN A 56 -5.53 2.64 5.95
CA GLN A 56 -5.96 3.80 6.73
C GLN A 56 -7.20 4.46 6.13
N LYS A 57 -7.25 4.66 4.80
CA LYS A 57 -8.46 5.17 4.12
C LYS A 57 -9.66 4.24 4.31
N PHE A 58 -9.44 2.93 4.22
CA PHE A 58 -10.48 1.91 4.42
C PHE A 58 -11.03 1.92 5.85
N TYR A 59 -10.17 1.95 6.87
CA TYR A 59 -10.59 1.90 8.27
C TYR A 59 -11.28 3.18 8.76
N HIS A 60 -10.99 4.33 8.17
CA HIS A 60 -11.60 5.61 8.54
C HIS A 60 -12.82 5.98 7.68
N VAL A 61 -13.25 5.09 6.78
CA VAL A 61 -14.35 5.40 5.89
C VAL A 61 -15.69 5.29 6.62
N VAL A 62 -16.52 6.34 6.51
CA VAL A 62 -17.88 6.38 7.03
C VAL A 62 -18.88 6.60 5.90
N LYS A 63 -20.12 6.15 6.13
CA LYS A 63 -21.21 6.33 5.19
C LYS A 63 -21.58 7.81 5.12
N ARG A 64 -21.67 8.36 3.92
CA ARG A 64 -22.15 9.73 3.68
C ARG A 64 -23.67 9.77 3.83
N GLU A 65 -24.21 10.89 4.32
CA GLU A 65 -25.67 11.06 4.40
C GLU A 65 -26.33 10.98 3.01
N SER A 66 -25.66 11.55 2.00
CA SER A 66 -26.15 11.63 0.63
C SER A 66 -26.05 10.34 -0.17
N GLU A 67 -25.30 9.34 0.30
CA GLU A 67 -25.11 8.10 -0.47
C GLU A 67 -26.15 7.04 -0.09
N SER A 68 -26.60 6.27 -1.05
CA SER A 68 -27.44 5.10 -0.83
C SER A 68 -26.63 3.95 -0.21
N VAL A 69 -27.33 2.94 0.31
CA VAL A 69 -26.68 1.75 0.91
C VAL A 69 -25.90 0.94 -0.14
N SER A 70 -26.37 0.90 -1.38
CA SER A 70 -25.67 0.22 -2.49
C SER A 70 -24.40 0.96 -2.88
N GLU A 71 -24.45 2.30 -2.98
CA GLU A 71 -23.27 3.14 -3.25
C GLU A 71 -22.23 3.02 -2.12
N TRP A 72 -22.68 2.99 -0.87
CA TRP A 72 -21.83 2.72 0.29
C TRP A 72 -21.10 1.38 0.15
N SER A 73 -21.83 0.29 -0.13
CA SER A 73 -21.24 -1.04 -0.31
C SER A 73 -20.20 -1.07 -1.43
N ALA A 74 -20.50 -0.43 -2.57
CA ALA A 74 -19.58 -0.35 -3.70
C ALA A 74 -18.29 0.41 -3.32
N ARG A 75 -18.42 1.53 -2.60
CA ARG A 75 -17.28 2.35 -2.17
C ARG A 75 -16.39 1.63 -1.16
N VAL A 76 -16.95 0.91 -0.19
CA VAL A 76 -16.19 0.09 0.76
C VAL A 76 -15.39 -0.99 0.03
N LYS A 77 -16.00 -1.68 -0.93
CA LYS A 77 -15.32 -2.70 -1.76
C LYS A 77 -14.17 -2.09 -2.59
N GLN A 78 -14.40 -0.91 -3.17
CA GLN A 78 -13.37 -0.21 -3.95
C GLN A 78 -12.15 0.14 -3.10
N LEU A 79 -12.36 0.66 -1.89
CA LEU A 79 -11.26 1.01 -0.96
C LEU A 79 -10.47 -0.22 -0.51
N ALA A 80 -11.12 -1.38 -0.36
CA ALA A 80 -10.46 -2.61 0.03
C ALA A 80 -9.54 -3.21 -1.05
N ALA A 81 -9.74 -2.85 -2.33
CA ALA A 81 -9.06 -3.49 -3.47
C ALA A 81 -7.53 -3.42 -3.39
N ASN A 82 -6.98 -2.30 -2.89
CA ASN A 82 -5.53 -2.09 -2.78
C ASN A 82 -4.97 -2.44 -1.40
N CYS A 83 -5.82 -2.87 -0.46
CA CYS A 83 -5.44 -3.09 0.94
C CYS A 83 -4.74 -4.44 1.18
N LYS A 84 -4.72 -5.36 0.20
CA LYS A 84 -4.13 -6.70 0.30
C LYS A 84 -4.54 -7.43 1.60
N PHE A 85 -5.84 -7.50 1.90
CA PHE A 85 -6.36 -8.16 3.11
C PHE A 85 -6.31 -9.69 3.06
N GLY A 86 -6.15 -10.30 1.89
CA GLY A 86 -6.12 -11.75 1.76
C GLY A 86 -7.42 -12.39 2.25
N GLU A 87 -7.29 -13.43 3.08
CA GLU A 87 -8.42 -14.21 3.61
C GLU A 87 -9.32 -13.42 4.57
N GLU A 88 -8.82 -12.32 5.16
CA GLU A 88 -9.60 -11.48 6.08
C GLU A 88 -10.57 -10.54 5.37
N LEU A 89 -10.45 -10.39 4.03
CA LEU A 89 -11.24 -9.45 3.24
C LEU A 89 -12.76 -9.56 3.50
N PRO A 90 -13.39 -10.75 3.52
CA PRO A 90 -14.84 -10.86 3.73
C PRO A 90 -15.28 -10.36 5.11
N VAL A 91 -14.48 -10.65 6.15
CA VAL A 91 -14.75 -10.22 7.53
C VAL A 91 -14.62 -8.71 7.64
N LEU A 92 -13.52 -8.14 7.14
CA LEU A 92 -13.24 -6.71 7.21
C LEU A 92 -14.25 -5.88 6.41
N LEU A 93 -14.70 -6.36 5.24
CA LEU A 93 -15.74 -5.71 4.45
C LEU A 93 -17.06 -5.61 5.23
N ARG A 94 -17.46 -6.70 5.90
CA ARG A 94 -18.66 -6.72 6.75
C ARG A 94 -18.52 -5.74 7.92
N ASP A 95 -17.39 -5.78 8.62
CA ASP A 95 -17.18 -4.99 9.82
C ASP A 95 -17.15 -3.49 9.50
N ILE A 96 -16.39 -3.08 8.48
CA ILE A 96 -16.38 -1.66 8.04
C ILE A 96 -17.72 -1.22 7.48
N PHE A 97 -18.41 -2.07 6.72
CA PHE A 97 -19.74 -1.74 6.22
C PHE A 97 -20.73 -1.49 7.37
N THR A 98 -20.70 -2.29 8.43
CA THR A 98 -21.60 -2.15 9.59
C THR A 98 -21.18 -0.98 10.48
N ILE A 99 -19.89 -0.85 10.82
CA ILE A 99 -19.37 0.19 11.72
C ILE A 99 -19.50 1.58 11.08
N GLY A 100 -19.22 1.68 9.79
CA GLY A 100 -19.25 2.94 9.05
C GLY A 100 -20.66 3.49 8.78
N VAL A 101 -21.72 2.73 9.06
CA VAL A 101 -23.10 3.25 9.00
C VAL A 101 -23.39 3.97 10.31
N ASP A 102 -23.33 5.30 10.29
CA ASP A 102 -23.79 6.10 11.42
C ASP A 102 -25.30 6.29 11.32
N ASN A 103 -26.03 5.30 11.83
CA ASN A 103 -27.46 5.40 12.03
C ASN A 103 -27.79 4.70 13.35
N SER A 104 -28.15 5.50 14.37
CA SER A 104 -28.54 5.01 15.70
C SER A 104 -29.60 3.92 15.62
N GLN A 105 -30.55 4.03 14.69
CA GLN A 105 -31.63 3.05 14.50
C GLN A 105 -31.17 1.69 13.95
N ILE A 106 -30.05 1.65 13.20
CA ILE A 106 -29.49 0.39 12.68
C ILE A 106 -28.58 -0.24 13.74
N LYS A 107 -27.85 0.58 14.51
CA LYS A 107 -27.06 0.11 15.66
C LYS A 107 -27.98 -0.53 16.72
N ASP A 108 -29.13 0.06 17.02
CA ASP A 108 -30.10 -0.47 18.01
C ASP A 108 -30.74 -1.83 17.61
N ARG A 109 -30.61 -2.26 16.36
CA ARG A 109 -31.13 -3.57 15.91
C ARG A 109 -30.04 -4.63 15.71
N LEU A 110 -28.78 -4.22 15.72
CA LEU A 110 -27.62 -5.08 15.51
C LEU A 110 -26.83 -5.35 16.80
N PHE A 111 -27.07 -4.56 17.85
CA PHE A 111 -26.52 -4.72 19.20
C PHE A 111 -27.63 -5.05 20.20
#